data_AF-A0A1F8RQY9-F1
#
_entry.id   AF-A0A1F8RQY9-F1
#
_cell.length_a   1.000
_cell.length_b   1.000
_cell.length_c   1.000
_cell.angle_alpha   90.00
_cell.angle_beta   90.00
_cell.angle_gamma   90.00
#
_symmetry.space_group_name_H-M   'P 1'
#
loop_
_entity.id
_entity.type
_entity.pdbx_description
1 polymer ?
#
loop_
_entity_poly.entity_id
_entity_poly.type
_entity_poly.pdbx_seq_one_letter_code
_entity_poly.pdbx_strand_id
1 'polypeptide(L)'
;MIAEALGGDYTEGGRVSAATGLPTLLQWPGHQLQWRGTSDPQTGRTEDLELLYTSSDPEAVKAVIQKYNLTYVFLGNIERQTYPDLRLPEMGDLLEPAFEQGETIIYRVRPGVRSGVTLE
;
A
#
# COMPACT_ATOMS: atom_id res chain seq x y z
N MET A 1 4.78 8.26 -1.00
CA MET A 1 3.62 7.54 -1.54
C MET A 1 2.92 6.83 -0.38
N ILE A 2 1.62 6.54 -0.50
CA ILE A 2 0.88 5.70 0.46
C ILE A 2 0.56 4.34 -0.17
N ALA A 3 0.28 3.33 0.66
CA ALA A 3 -0.38 2.11 0.24
C ALA A 3 -1.74 1.97 0.93
N GLU A 4 -2.74 1.62 0.15
CA GLU A 4 -4.10 1.28 0.58
C GLU A 4 -4.57 0.10 -0.28
N ALA A 5 -5.57 -0.65 0.20
CA ALA A 5 -6.06 -1.78 -0.57
C ALA A 5 -6.57 -1.36 -1.93
N LEU A 6 -6.35 -2.25 -2.90
CA LEU A 6 -7.01 -2.14 -4.18
C LEU A 6 -8.52 -2.26 -3.96
N GLY A 7 -9.25 -1.29 -4.47
CA GLY A 7 -10.68 -1.41 -4.69
C GLY A 7 -10.94 -1.88 -6.11
N GLY A 8 -11.98 -2.69 -6.31
CA GLY A 8 -12.61 -2.80 -7.62
C GLY A 8 -13.15 -1.44 -8.07
N ASP A 9 -13.39 -1.29 -9.37
CA ASP A 9 -14.03 -0.08 -9.90
C ASP A 9 -15.35 0.18 -9.15
N TYR A 10 -15.58 1.44 -8.76
CA TYR A 10 -16.77 1.86 -7.98
C TYR A 10 -16.90 1.24 -6.58
N THR A 11 -15.79 0.80 -5.99
CA THR A 11 -15.73 0.40 -4.56
C THR A 11 -15.04 1.47 -3.72
N GLU A 12 -15.00 1.29 -2.39
CA GLU A 12 -14.33 2.20 -1.47
C GLU A 12 -12.80 2.10 -1.47
N GLY A 13 -12.18 1.24 -2.30
CA GLY A 13 -10.73 1.25 -2.43
C GLY A 13 -10.23 2.45 -3.24
N GLY A 14 -9.01 2.92 -2.93
CA GLY A 14 -8.49 4.17 -3.48
C GLY A 14 -9.07 5.44 -2.83
N ARG A 15 -9.89 5.31 -1.76
CA ARG A 15 -10.52 6.43 -1.05
C ARG A 15 -9.51 7.41 -0.44
N VAL A 16 -8.38 6.90 0.06
CA VAL A 16 -7.42 7.73 0.80
C VAL A 16 -6.67 8.63 -0.17
N SER A 17 -6.11 8.05 -1.22
CA SER A 17 -5.45 8.81 -2.29
C SER A 17 -6.42 9.79 -2.97
N ALA A 18 -7.66 9.38 -3.24
CA ALA A 18 -8.69 10.26 -3.79
C ALA A 18 -9.00 11.47 -2.88
N ALA A 19 -9.12 11.26 -1.57
CA ALA A 19 -9.47 12.32 -0.62
C ALA A 19 -8.30 13.24 -0.24
N THR A 20 -7.06 12.74 -0.29
CA THR A 20 -5.87 13.47 0.18
C THR A 20 -5.00 14.03 -0.93
N GLY A 21 -5.15 13.54 -2.16
CA GLY A 21 -4.25 13.86 -3.27
C GLY A 21 -2.87 13.18 -3.17
N LEU A 22 -2.65 12.32 -2.16
CA LEU A 22 -1.41 11.55 -2.04
C LEU A 22 -1.39 10.41 -3.06
N PRO A 23 -0.26 10.17 -3.75
CA PRO A 23 -0.17 9.06 -4.70
C PRO A 23 -0.21 7.70 -3.98
N THR A 24 -0.85 6.72 -4.62
CA THR A 24 -0.88 5.30 -4.21
C THR A 24 -0.29 4.39 -5.30
N LEU A 25 0.00 3.13 -4.97
CA LEU A 25 0.53 2.14 -5.93
C LEU A 25 -0.44 1.95 -7.09
N LEU A 26 -1.70 1.64 -6.79
CA LEU A 26 -2.70 1.38 -7.80
C LEU A 26 -4.07 1.84 -7.30
N GLN A 27 -4.82 2.46 -8.19
CA GLN A 27 -6.23 2.81 -8.01
C GLN A 27 -7.04 2.07 -9.08
N TRP A 28 -8.35 2.29 -9.15
CA TRP A 28 -9.31 1.64 -10.07
C TRP A 28 -8.71 1.28 -11.45
N PRO A 29 -8.26 0.04 -11.63
CA PRO A 29 -7.41 -0.33 -12.76
C PRO A 29 -8.17 -0.28 -14.08
N GLY A 30 -9.48 -0.55 -14.06
CA GLY A 30 -10.35 -0.42 -15.21
C GLY A 30 -10.49 1.03 -15.66
N HIS A 31 -10.64 1.98 -14.73
CA HIS A 31 -10.67 3.42 -15.07
C HIS A 31 -9.33 3.90 -15.63
N GLN A 32 -8.22 3.44 -15.05
CA GLN A 32 -6.90 3.75 -15.60
C GLN A 32 -6.71 3.20 -17.01
N LEU A 33 -7.19 1.99 -17.29
CA LEU A 33 -7.16 1.40 -18.62
C LEU A 33 -8.01 2.22 -19.61
N GLN A 34 -9.23 2.61 -19.23
CA GLN A 34 -10.12 3.41 -20.07
C GLN A 34 -9.51 4.76 -20.45
N TRP A 35 -8.82 5.44 -19.52
CA TRP A 35 -8.21 6.75 -19.78
C TRP A 35 -6.84 6.67 -20.46
N ARG A 36 -6.05 5.62 -20.18
CA ARG A 36 -4.69 5.50 -20.71
C ARG A 36 -4.61 4.68 -22.01
N GLY A 37 -5.62 3.87 -22.30
CA GLY A 37 -5.63 2.95 -23.45
C GLY A 37 -4.68 1.76 -23.32
N THR A 38 -3.97 1.61 -22.20
CA THR A 38 -3.06 0.49 -21.89
C THR A 38 -2.99 0.25 -20.38
N SER A 39 -2.75 -1.01 -20.00
CA SER A 39 -2.48 -1.44 -18.62
C SER A 39 -0.99 -1.49 -18.27
N ASP A 40 -0.07 -1.26 -19.22
CA ASP A 40 1.39 -1.42 -18.97
C ASP A 40 1.92 -0.69 -17.73
N PRO A 41 1.49 0.54 -17.42
CA PRO A 41 1.95 1.22 -16.20
C PRO A 41 1.47 0.57 -14.90
N GLN A 42 0.45 -0.29 -14.97
CA GLN A 42 -0.21 -0.97 -13.86
C GLN A 42 0.36 -2.37 -13.63
N THR A 43 1.09 -2.93 -14.61
CA THR A 43 1.64 -4.29 -14.54
C THR A 43 2.49 -4.49 -13.29
N GLY A 44 2.18 -5.55 -12.53
CA GLY A 44 2.90 -5.91 -11.30
C GLY A 44 2.44 -5.17 -10.04
N ARG A 45 1.64 -4.10 -10.16
CA ARG A 45 1.26 -3.28 -8.99
C ARG A 45 0.19 -3.93 -8.12
N THR A 46 -0.69 -4.74 -8.70
CA THR A 46 -1.67 -5.52 -7.94
C THR A 46 -0.96 -6.60 -7.13
N GLU A 47 -0.02 -7.29 -7.76
CA GLU A 47 0.79 -8.35 -7.16
C GLU A 47 1.69 -7.77 -6.05
N ASP A 48 2.27 -6.59 -6.25
CA ASP A 48 3.06 -5.92 -5.22
C ASP A 48 2.19 -5.48 -4.02
N LEU A 49 0.94 -5.03 -4.25
CA LEU A 49 0.00 -4.72 -3.17
C LEU A 49 -0.38 -5.99 -2.40
N GLU A 50 -0.70 -7.08 -3.10
CA GLU A 50 -0.99 -8.35 -2.45
C GLU A 50 0.20 -8.84 -1.62
N LEU A 51 1.41 -8.81 -2.20
CA LEU A 51 2.65 -9.17 -1.50
C LEU A 51 2.87 -8.30 -0.26
N LEU A 52 2.66 -6.98 -0.35
CA LEU A 52 2.79 -6.06 0.79
C LEU A 52 1.87 -6.43 1.96
N TYR A 53 0.64 -6.85 1.67
CA TYR A 53 -0.37 -7.11 2.70
C TYR A 53 -0.36 -8.56 3.24
N THR A 54 0.02 -9.55 2.43
CA THR A 54 -0.14 -10.98 2.76
C THR A 54 1.19 -11.74 2.93
N SER A 55 2.33 -11.18 2.52
CA SER A 55 3.61 -11.88 2.66
C SER A 55 4.04 -12.00 4.11
N SER A 56 4.53 -13.19 4.49
CA SER A 56 5.23 -13.42 5.76
C SER A 56 6.74 -13.19 5.67
N ASP A 57 7.27 -12.86 4.49
CA ASP A 57 8.69 -12.56 4.27
C ASP A 57 8.95 -11.04 4.38
N PRO A 58 9.63 -10.57 5.45
CA PRO A 58 9.92 -9.16 5.63
C PRO A 58 10.80 -8.56 4.52
N GLU A 59 11.70 -9.32 3.91
CA GLU A 59 12.56 -8.78 2.85
C GLU A 59 11.76 -8.54 1.56
N ALA A 60 10.79 -9.41 1.26
CA ALA A 60 9.86 -9.19 0.16
C ALA A 60 8.98 -7.93 0.39
N VAL A 61 8.43 -7.77 1.60
CA VAL A 61 7.65 -6.58 1.97
C VAL A 61 8.48 -5.31 1.88
N LYS A 62 9.71 -5.35 2.40
CA LYS A 62 10.68 -4.25 2.33
C LYS A 62 11.04 -3.88 0.89
N ALA A 63 11.19 -4.86 0.00
CA ALA A 63 11.45 -4.61 -1.41
C ALA A 63 10.31 -3.81 -2.07
N VAL A 64 9.05 -4.12 -1.76
CA VAL A 64 7.89 -3.32 -2.23
C VAL A 64 7.90 -1.91 -1.65
N ILE A 65 8.14 -1.79 -0.33
CA ILE A 65 8.25 -0.48 0.36
C ILE A 65 9.30 0.41 -0.32
N GLN A 66 10.46 -0.15 -0.66
CA GLN A 66 11.56 0.57 -1.30
C GLN A 66 11.27 0.90 -2.76
N LYS A 67 10.74 -0.07 -3.54
CA LYS A 67 10.36 0.09 -4.95
C LYS A 67 9.44 1.28 -5.17
N TYR A 68 8.49 1.50 -4.26
CA TYR A 68 7.51 2.59 -4.35
C TYR A 68 7.76 3.76 -3.41
N ASN A 69 8.86 3.71 -2.64
CA ASN A 69 9.21 4.71 -1.63
C ASN A 69 8.02 5.07 -0.71
N LEU A 70 7.41 4.04 -0.11
CA LEU A 70 6.22 4.16 0.73
C LEU A 70 6.56 4.91 2.03
N THR A 71 5.69 5.84 2.41
CA THR A 71 5.76 6.55 3.70
C THR A 71 4.77 5.97 4.70
N TYR A 72 3.56 5.67 4.23
CA TYR A 72 2.47 5.16 5.05
C TYR A 72 1.77 3.97 4.38
N VAL A 73 1.31 3.02 5.19
CA VAL A 73 0.50 1.87 4.77
C VAL A 73 -0.77 1.85 5.61
N PHE A 74 -1.92 1.90 4.97
CA PHE A 74 -3.22 1.87 5.63
C PHE A 74 -3.63 0.42 5.91
N LEU A 75 -4.26 0.20 7.07
CA LEU A 75 -4.92 -1.04 7.43
C LEU A 75 -6.25 -0.71 8.12
N GLY A 76 -7.36 -0.83 7.39
CA GLY A 76 -8.71 -0.73 7.94
C GLY A 76 -9.59 -1.89 7.49
N ASN A 77 -10.91 -1.70 7.59
CA ASN A 77 -11.90 -2.72 7.23
C ASN A 77 -11.77 -3.19 5.77
N ILE A 78 -11.52 -2.27 4.84
CA ILE A 78 -11.38 -2.60 3.40
C ILE A 78 -10.15 -3.47 3.17
N GLU A 79 -9.00 -3.11 3.75
CA GLU A 79 -7.78 -3.92 3.63
C GLU A 79 -7.96 -5.32 4.23
N ARG A 80 -8.66 -5.45 5.36
CA ARG A 80 -8.97 -6.75 5.98
C ARG A 80 -9.90 -7.62 5.14
N GLN A 81 -10.87 -7.01 4.45
CA GLN A 81 -11.77 -7.72 3.56
C GLN A 81 -11.08 -8.12 2.25
N THR A 82 -10.23 -7.25 1.70
CA THR A 82 -9.50 -7.51 0.46
C THR A 82 -8.44 -8.59 0.65
N TYR A 83 -7.77 -8.62 1.81
CA TYR A 83 -6.66 -9.54 2.10
C TYR A 83 -6.99 -10.42 3.32
N PRO A 84 -7.68 -11.57 3.14
CA PRO A 84 -8.07 -12.44 4.26
C PRO A 84 -6.87 -13.06 4.99
N ASP A 85 -5.76 -13.29 4.28
CA ASP A 85 -4.50 -13.82 4.83
C ASP A 85 -3.52 -12.70 5.22
N LEU A 86 -4.03 -11.59 5.74
CA LEU A 86 -3.23 -10.40 6.11
C LEU A 86 -2.11 -10.75 7.10
N ARG A 87 -0.87 -10.40 6.72
CA ARG A 87 0.34 -10.53 7.56
C ARG A 87 0.97 -9.20 7.94
N LEU A 88 0.45 -8.08 7.41
CA LEU A 88 1.00 -6.75 7.66
C LEU A 88 1.29 -6.41 9.15
N PRO A 89 0.44 -6.78 10.14
CA PRO A 89 0.73 -6.55 11.55
C PRO A 89 1.99 -7.26 12.08
N GLU A 90 2.47 -8.31 11.40
CA GLU A 90 3.69 -9.03 11.76
C GLU A 90 4.97 -8.24 11.35
N MET A 91 4.84 -7.20 10.52
CA MET A 91 5.96 -6.44 9.94
C MET A 91 6.49 -5.33 10.86
N GLY A 92 6.54 -5.57 12.18
CA GLY A 92 6.90 -4.56 13.20
C GLY A 92 8.32 -3.99 13.08
N ASP A 93 9.24 -4.72 12.44
CA ASP A 93 10.60 -4.25 12.14
C ASP A 93 10.65 -3.27 10.96
N LEU A 94 9.60 -3.24 10.13
CA LEU A 94 9.50 -2.39 8.95
C LEU A 94 8.55 -1.20 9.17
N LEU A 95 7.51 -1.44 9.97
CA LEU A 95 6.35 -0.57 10.13
C LEU A 95 6.11 -0.27 11.61
N GLU A 96 5.69 0.96 11.90
CA GLU A 96 5.25 1.37 13.23
C GLU A 96 3.89 2.07 13.15
N PRO A 97 2.97 1.86 14.10
CA PRO A 97 1.73 2.61 14.13
C PRO A 97 2.00 4.11 14.31
N ALA A 98 1.48 4.94 13.39
CA ALA A 98 1.51 6.40 13.50
C ALA A 98 0.15 6.98 13.90
N PHE A 99 -0.92 6.21 13.69
CA PHE A 99 -2.28 6.54 14.10
C PHE A 99 -3.08 5.27 14.27
N GLU A 100 -3.92 5.22 15.30
CA GLU A 100 -4.83 4.12 15.58
C GLU A 100 -6.17 4.66 16.07
N GLN A 101 -7.26 4.23 15.43
CA GLN A 101 -8.62 4.52 15.88
C GLN A 101 -9.57 3.41 15.44
N GLY A 102 -10.22 2.77 16.42
CA GLY A 102 -11.08 1.62 16.17
C GLY A 102 -10.30 0.50 15.48
N GLU A 103 -10.78 0.05 14.31
CA GLU A 103 -10.12 -1.00 13.52
C GLU A 103 -9.10 -0.46 12.50
N THR A 104 -8.95 0.86 12.42
CA THR A 104 -8.04 1.52 11.47
C THR A 104 -6.69 1.78 12.12
N ILE A 105 -5.63 1.31 11.46
CA ILE A 105 -4.23 1.58 11.77
C ILE A 105 -3.60 2.22 10.53
N ILE A 106 -2.89 3.32 10.74
CA ILE A 106 -2.00 3.89 9.72
C ILE A 106 -0.58 3.59 10.18
N TYR A 107 0.07 2.67 9.47
CA TYR A 107 1.48 2.39 9.69
C TYR A 107 2.34 3.45 9.00
N ARG A 108 3.38 3.92 9.68
CA ARG A 108 4.50 4.64 9.10
C ARG A 108 5.64 3.67 8.84
N VAL A 109 6.29 3.81 7.68
CA VAL A 109 7.52 3.08 7.38
C VAL A 109 8.66 3.63 8.24
N ARG A 110 9.38 2.74 8.93
CA ARG A 110 10.49 3.13 9.80
C ARG A 110 11.62 3.81 8.99
N PRO A 111 12.33 4.82 9.56
CA PRO A 111 13.32 5.62 8.83
C PRO A 111 14.40 4.81 8.10
N GLY A 112 14.90 3.71 8.67
CA GLY A 112 15.96 2.89 8.08
C GLY A 112 15.53 1.92 6.98
N VAL A 113 14.22 1.79 6.74
CA VAL A 113 13.65 0.83 5.76
C VAL A 113 13.58 1.45 4.37
N ARG A 114 13.32 2.76 4.30
CA ARG A 114 13.29 3.53 3.05
C ARG A 114 14.71 3.83 2.61
N SER A 115 15.26 3.07 1.67
CA SER A 115 16.54 3.40 1.05
C SER A 115 16.40 4.68 0.22
N GLY A 116 17.20 5.72 0.51
CA GLY A 116 17.38 6.85 -0.41
C GLY A 116 17.57 8.26 0.15
N VAL A 117 17.61 8.49 1.47
CA VAL A 117 18.11 9.77 2.01
C VAL A 117 19.04 9.49 3.18
N THR A 118 20.33 9.36 2.90
CA THR A 118 21.35 9.80 3.85
C THR A 118 21.16 11.31 3.95
N LEU A 119 20.83 11.82 5.14
CA LEU A 119 20.96 13.24 5.41
C LEU A 119 22.48 13.53 5.39
N GLU A 120 22.98 14.04 4.27
CA GLU A 120 24.21 14.86 4.24
C GLU A 120 23.86 16.30 4.60
#